data_AF-A0A9Q4BRU7-F1
#
_entry.id   AF-A0A9Q4BRU7-F1
#
_cell.length_a   1.000
_cell.length_b   1.000
_cell.length_c   1.000
_cell.angle_alpha   90.00
_cell.angle_beta   90.00
_cell.angle_gamma   90.00
#
_symmetry.space_group_name_H-M   'P 1'
#
loop_
_entity.id
_entity.type
_entity.pdbx_description
1 polymer ?
#
loop_
_entity_poly.entity_id
_entity_poly.type
_entity_poly.pdbx_seq_one_letter_code
_entity_poly.pdbx_strand_id
1 'polypeptide(L)'
;MSGASNYAQTVDNTFIYIVTISVIILLGVTFAMIYFVIRYSRKRNPKPSNIEGNLALEVIWITVPTLLALSMFYYGFTAFSELRKVPKGAMTVKVTGQMWKWSFEYANGKKYDTLYVPVHTPVKLELSSLDVVHSFYIPSFRIKEDAVPGKKDYLVFTANNTGVYQVECAEYCGMNHAYMLNKVIVIPQEDFAGWLNENSNEPSAASNAHGGVPGAVPENVPQKDGTQNETGSSQQSGGQQQGNTQQQPGQQKSGSGIQGSQDMQQKGGGANEPK
;
A
#
# COMPACT_ATOMS: atom_id res chain seq x y z
N MET A 1 -1.08 -7.13 20.56
CA MET A 1 0.06 -6.55 19.81
C MET A 1 0.30 -5.06 20.14
N SER A 2 -0.30 -4.52 21.22
CA SER A 2 -0.11 -3.13 21.62
C SER A 2 1.34 -2.87 22.02
N GLY A 3 1.90 -1.76 21.53
CA GLY A 3 3.16 -1.22 22.03
C GLY A 3 4.44 -1.92 21.57
N ALA A 4 4.45 -2.59 20.41
CA ALA A 4 5.68 -3.20 19.87
C ALA A 4 6.76 -2.15 19.53
N SER A 5 6.37 -0.94 19.18
CA SER A 5 7.24 0.22 18.98
C SER A 5 6.72 1.45 19.72
N ASN A 6 7.53 2.50 19.79
CA ASN A 6 7.15 3.81 20.32
C ASN A 6 5.99 4.50 19.58
N TYR A 7 5.64 4.06 18.36
CA TYR A 7 4.52 4.64 17.58
C TYR A 7 3.24 3.81 17.61
N ALA A 8 3.35 2.49 17.85
CA ALA A 8 2.24 1.56 17.67
C ALA A 8 0.96 2.01 18.40
N GLN A 9 1.08 2.43 19.65
CA GLN A 9 -0.07 2.86 20.45
C GLN A 9 -0.67 4.18 19.97
N THR A 10 0.15 5.17 19.61
CA THR A 10 -0.32 6.48 19.10
C THR A 10 -1.08 6.30 17.79
N VAL A 11 -0.56 5.47 16.88
CA VAL A 11 -1.21 5.19 15.59
C VAL A 11 -2.51 4.42 15.80
N ASP A 12 -2.51 3.37 16.64
CA ASP A 12 -3.72 2.57 16.90
C ASP A 12 -4.83 3.43 17.56
N ASN A 13 -4.49 4.29 18.52
CA ASN A 13 -5.46 5.21 19.13
C ASN A 13 -6.04 6.22 18.13
N THR A 14 -5.18 6.80 17.29
CA THR A 14 -5.60 7.74 16.23
C THR A 14 -6.52 7.03 15.23
N PHE A 15 -6.19 5.80 14.85
CA PHE A 15 -7.01 5.00 13.96
C PHE A 15 -8.40 4.73 14.56
N ILE A 16 -8.46 4.30 15.83
CA ILE A 16 -9.74 4.05 16.53
C ILE A 16 -10.58 5.33 16.61
N TYR A 17 -9.96 6.49 16.88
CA TYR A 17 -10.64 7.79 16.90
C TYR A 17 -11.30 8.09 15.54
N ILE A 18 -10.56 7.98 14.44
CA ILE A 18 -11.05 8.27 13.08
C ILE A 18 -12.17 7.29 12.69
N VAL A 19 -11.98 6.00 12.95
CA VAL A 19 -12.96 4.95 12.65
C VAL A 19 -14.25 5.18 13.44
N THR A 20 -14.15 5.52 14.72
CA THR A 20 -15.32 5.77 15.57
C THR A 20 -16.15 6.94 15.04
N ILE A 21 -15.50 8.06 14.72
CA ILE A 21 -16.18 9.23 14.13
C ILE A 21 -16.83 8.86 12.78
N SER A 22 -16.10 8.13 11.93
CA SER A 22 -16.59 7.73 10.61
C SER A 22 -17.83 6.84 10.71
N VAL A 23 -17.83 5.88 11.64
CA VAL A 23 -18.99 5.01 11.90
C VAL A 23 -20.18 5.81 12.43
N ILE A 24 -19.97 6.76 13.35
CA ILE A 24 -21.04 7.63 13.86
C ILE A 24 -21.66 8.46 12.74
N ILE A 25 -20.83 9.09 11.89
CA ILE A 25 -21.32 9.89 10.76
C ILE A 25 -22.04 9.00 9.75
N LEU A 26 -21.49 7.83 9.42
CA LEU A 26 -22.11 6.87 8.51
C LEU A 26 -23.51 6.47 9.03
N LEU A 27 -23.61 6.04 10.29
CA LEU A 27 -24.89 5.68 10.89
C LEU A 27 -25.85 6.86 10.93
N GLY A 28 -25.37 8.06 11.26
CA GLY A 28 -26.19 9.28 11.28
C GLY A 28 -26.77 9.64 9.90
N VAL A 29 -25.93 9.63 8.86
CA VAL A 29 -26.35 9.90 7.48
C VAL A 29 -27.28 8.82 6.95
N THR A 30 -26.96 7.54 7.18
CA THR A 30 -27.81 6.42 6.78
C THR A 30 -29.16 6.47 7.49
N PHE A 31 -29.18 6.76 8.80
CA PHE A 31 -30.41 6.92 9.56
C PHE A 31 -31.26 8.09 9.03
N ALA A 32 -30.66 9.26 8.82
CA ALA A 32 -31.35 10.43 8.27
C ALA A 32 -31.93 10.15 6.88
N MET A 33 -31.17 9.46 6.03
CA MET A 33 -31.61 9.04 4.70
C MET A 33 -32.82 8.10 4.78
N ILE A 34 -32.75 7.03 5.59
CA ILE A 34 -33.86 6.09 5.78
C ILE A 34 -35.08 6.82 6.35
N TYR A 35 -34.88 7.67 7.35
CA TYR A 35 -35.93 8.48 7.95
C TYR A 35 -36.61 9.37 6.90
N PHE A 36 -35.85 10.06 6.06
CA PHE A 36 -36.41 10.91 5.00
C PHE A 36 -37.15 10.12 3.94
N VAL A 37 -36.62 8.98 3.50
CA VAL A 37 -37.30 8.08 2.56
C VAL A 37 -38.65 7.63 3.11
N ILE A 38 -38.74 7.28 4.39
CA ILE A 38 -40.00 6.82 5.01
C ILE A 38 -40.95 8.01 5.25
N ARG A 39 -40.47 9.06 5.91
CA ARG A 39 -41.27 10.21 6.38
C ARG A 39 -41.79 11.09 5.25
N TYR A 40 -40.99 11.27 4.19
CA TYR A 40 -41.30 12.13 3.04
C TYR A 40 -41.59 11.33 1.76
N SER A 41 -41.89 10.03 1.88
CA SER A 41 -42.40 9.24 0.75
C SER A 41 -43.66 9.86 0.14
N ARG A 42 -43.84 9.72 -1.19
CA ARG A 42 -45.02 10.25 -1.93
C ARG A 42 -46.36 9.82 -1.32
N LYS A 43 -46.41 8.63 -0.71
CA LYS A 43 -47.60 8.12 -0.01
C LYS A 43 -47.94 8.90 1.27
N ARG A 44 -46.93 9.33 2.04
CA ARG A 44 -47.11 10.02 3.34
C ARG A 44 -47.02 11.53 3.25
N ASN A 45 -46.33 12.08 2.26
CA ASN A 45 -46.20 13.51 2.01
C ASN A 45 -46.46 13.85 0.53
N PRO A 46 -47.72 14.00 0.10
CA PRO A 46 -48.09 14.12 -1.32
C PRO A 46 -47.79 15.50 -1.93
N LYS A 47 -47.65 16.56 -1.12
CA LYS A 47 -47.27 17.91 -1.59
C LYS A 47 -45.86 18.25 -1.09
N PRO A 48 -44.87 18.47 -1.98
CA PRO A 48 -43.54 18.85 -1.55
C PRO A 48 -43.52 20.30 -1.04
N SER A 49 -42.78 20.56 0.02
CA SER A 49 -42.46 21.91 0.47
C SER A 49 -41.26 22.44 -0.32
N ASN A 50 -41.31 23.70 -0.79
CA ASN A 50 -40.15 24.37 -1.37
C ASN A 50 -39.48 25.26 -0.31
N ILE A 51 -38.29 24.87 0.14
CA ILE A 51 -37.46 25.64 1.09
C ILE A 51 -36.15 25.93 0.37
N GLU A 52 -35.89 27.20 0.07
CA GLU A 52 -34.75 27.58 -0.78
C GLU A 52 -33.47 27.90 0.00
N GLY A 53 -33.55 28.09 1.32
CA GLY A 53 -32.36 28.35 2.12
C GLY A 53 -32.61 28.28 3.61
N ASN A 54 -31.54 27.99 4.35
CA ASN A 54 -31.53 28.09 5.81
C ASN A 54 -30.10 28.42 6.25
N LEU A 55 -29.83 29.70 6.43
CA LEU A 55 -28.52 30.21 6.83
C LEU A 55 -27.99 29.51 8.09
N ALA A 56 -28.85 29.22 9.06
CA ALA A 56 -28.42 28.54 10.28
C ALA A 56 -27.93 27.10 9.98
N LEU A 57 -28.64 26.36 9.14
CA LEU A 57 -28.25 25.00 8.75
C LEU A 57 -26.95 24.99 7.92
N GLU A 58 -26.84 25.95 7.01
CA GLU A 58 -25.65 26.14 6.17
C GLU A 58 -24.41 26.46 7.01
N VAL A 59 -24.52 27.39 7.96
CA VAL A 59 -23.43 27.72 8.88
C VAL A 59 -23.06 26.52 9.74
N ILE A 60 -24.04 25.74 10.23
CA ILE A 60 -23.78 24.55 11.06
C ILE A 60 -23.01 23.49 10.27
N TRP A 61 -23.45 23.12 9.07
CA TRP A 61 -22.78 22.06 8.30
C TRP A 61 -21.44 22.48 7.72
N ILE A 62 -21.11 23.76 7.67
CA ILE A 62 -19.77 24.22 7.27
C ILE A 62 -18.87 24.20 8.51
N THR A 63 -19.34 24.80 9.61
CA THR A 63 -18.55 24.97 10.83
C THR A 63 -18.17 23.63 11.44
N VAL A 64 -19.12 22.69 11.55
CA VAL A 64 -18.88 21.39 12.21
C VAL A 64 -17.81 20.56 11.48
N PRO A 65 -17.90 20.29 10.16
CA PRO A 65 -16.85 19.59 9.43
C PRO A 65 -15.53 20.35 9.37
N THR A 66 -15.52 21.69 9.28
CA THR A 66 -14.28 22.46 9.32
C THR A 66 -13.56 22.30 10.66
N LEU A 67 -14.26 22.41 11.79
CA LEU A 67 -13.67 22.19 13.10
C LEU A 67 -13.19 20.74 13.28
N LEU A 68 -13.96 19.77 12.79
CA LEU A 68 -13.58 18.36 12.79
C LEU A 68 -12.29 18.13 11.99
N ALA A 69 -12.20 18.68 10.78
CA ALA A 69 -11.01 18.58 9.93
C ALA A 69 -9.77 19.24 10.57
N LEU A 70 -9.93 20.43 11.17
CA LEU A 70 -8.85 21.11 11.90
C LEU A 70 -8.36 20.29 13.10
N SER A 71 -9.28 19.65 13.83
CA SER A 71 -8.90 18.77 14.95
C SER A 71 -8.08 17.57 14.46
N MET A 72 -8.51 16.92 13.37
CA MET A 72 -7.79 15.79 12.77
C MET A 72 -6.41 16.19 12.25
N PHE A 73 -6.31 17.38 11.62
CA PHE A 73 -5.05 17.92 11.16
C PHE A 73 -4.06 18.12 12.32
N TYR A 74 -4.51 18.67 13.45
CA TYR A 74 -3.66 18.88 14.61
C TYR A 74 -3.07 17.57 15.17
N TYR A 75 -3.92 16.54 15.34
CA TYR A 75 -3.45 15.22 15.79
C TYR A 75 -2.55 14.53 14.75
N GLY A 76 -2.89 14.61 13.46
CA GLY A 76 -2.08 14.03 12.40
C GLY A 76 -0.70 14.68 12.29
N PHE A 77 -0.63 16.02 12.38
CA PHE A 77 0.61 16.76 12.27
C PHE A 77 1.55 16.52 13.46
N THR A 78 1.00 16.44 14.68
CA THR A 78 1.79 16.13 15.88
C THR A 78 2.39 14.73 15.80
N ALA A 79 1.58 13.71 15.46
CA ALA A 79 2.06 12.35 15.26
C ALA A 79 3.12 12.25 14.14
N PHE A 80 2.89 12.91 12.99
CA PHE A 80 3.85 12.94 11.89
C PHE A 80 5.19 13.57 12.28
N SER A 81 5.15 14.67 13.04
CA SER A 81 6.35 15.36 13.51
C SER A 81 7.18 14.46 14.43
N GLU A 82 6.53 13.65 15.27
CA GLU A 82 7.22 12.65 16.11
C GLU A 82 7.88 11.55 15.26
N LEU A 83 7.18 11.02 14.26
CA LEU A 83 7.68 9.99 13.33
C LEU A 83 8.95 10.41 12.57
N ARG A 84 9.07 11.71 12.24
CA ARG A 84 10.23 12.26 11.49
C ARG A 84 11.35 12.79 12.38
N LYS A 85 11.18 12.84 13.70
CA LYS A 85 12.22 13.31 14.61
C LYS A 85 13.22 12.19 14.91
N VAL A 86 14.45 12.32 14.41
CA VAL A 86 15.54 11.38 14.69
C VAL A 86 16.13 11.66 16.09
N PRO A 87 16.06 10.72 17.06
CA PRO A 87 16.74 10.87 18.34
C PRO A 87 18.26 10.94 18.18
N LYS A 88 18.93 11.70 19.05
CA LYS A 88 20.41 11.72 19.08
C LYS A 88 20.92 10.33 19.48
N GLY A 89 21.95 9.84 18.80
CA GLY A 89 22.55 8.52 19.07
C GLY A 89 21.78 7.34 18.47
N ALA A 90 20.84 7.58 17.54
CA ALA A 90 20.17 6.50 16.84
C ALA A 90 21.17 5.65 16.03
N MET A 91 21.07 4.33 16.17
CA MET A 91 21.83 3.37 15.38
C MET A 91 21.39 3.43 13.93
N THR A 92 22.33 3.61 13.00
CA THR A 92 22.02 3.63 11.57
C THR A 92 22.21 2.26 10.94
N VAL A 93 21.20 1.80 10.20
CA VAL A 93 21.27 0.62 9.33
C VAL A 93 20.83 1.04 7.93
N LYS A 94 21.64 0.75 6.90
CA LYS A 94 21.24 0.97 5.52
C LYS A 94 20.37 -0.20 5.07
N VAL A 95 19.23 0.12 4.50
CA VAL A 95 18.26 -0.84 3.97
C VAL A 95 18.20 -0.64 2.47
N THR A 96 18.50 -1.70 1.73
CA THR A 96 18.47 -1.67 0.26
C THR A 96 17.42 -2.64 -0.26
N GLY A 97 16.44 -2.09 -0.99
CA GLY A 97 15.47 -2.86 -1.75
C GLY A 97 16.01 -3.24 -3.13
N GLN A 98 15.68 -4.46 -3.56
CA GLN A 98 15.90 -4.97 -4.91
C GLN A 98 14.84 -6.02 -5.22
N MET A 99 14.50 -6.27 -6.48
CA MET A 99 13.62 -7.36 -6.89
C MET A 99 14.25 -8.72 -6.52
N TRP A 100 13.73 -9.52 -5.58
CA TRP A 100 12.67 -9.28 -4.60
C TRP A 100 13.18 -9.66 -3.21
N LYS A 101 14.15 -8.90 -2.70
CA LYS A 101 14.76 -9.10 -1.39
C LYS A 101 15.18 -7.77 -0.77
N TRP A 102 15.38 -7.80 0.54
CA TRP A 102 15.95 -6.70 1.31
C TRP A 102 17.36 -7.08 1.75
N SER A 103 18.26 -6.11 1.78
CA SER A 103 19.58 -6.28 2.42
C SER A 103 19.84 -5.18 3.43
N PHE A 104 20.54 -5.53 4.50
CA PHE A 104 20.80 -4.68 5.64
C PHE A 104 22.32 -4.53 5.84
N GLU A 105 22.82 -3.30 5.82
CA GLU A 105 24.23 -3.00 6.06
C GLU A 105 24.38 -2.14 7.33
N TYR A 106 25.17 -2.64 8.28
CA TYR A 106 25.42 -2.01 9.57
C TYR A 106 26.65 -1.11 9.50
N ALA A 107 26.83 -0.23 10.50
CA ALA A 107 27.91 0.76 10.54
C ALA A 107 29.32 0.16 10.47
N ASN A 108 29.52 -1.09 10.91
CA ASN A 108 30.79 -1.81 10.84
C ASN A 108 31.03 -2.49 9.48
N GLY A 109 30.13 -2.32 8.51
CA GLY A 109 30.20 -2.95 7.18
C GLY A 109 29.63 -4.36 7.10
N LYS A 110 29.16 -4.95 8.22
CA LYS A 110 28.47 -6.24 8.21
C LYS A 110 27.20 -6.14 7.34
N LYS A 111 26.99 -7.09 6.45
CA LYS A 111 25.80 -7.20 5.59
C LYS A 111 25.02 -8.45 5.93
N TYR A 112 23.70 -8.34 5.96
CA TYR A 112 22.83 -9.45 6.29
C TYR A 112 21.49 -9.37 5.55
N ASP A 113 20.85 -10.51 5.36
CA ASP A 113 19.55 -10.60 4.69
C ASP A 113 18.37 -10.49 5.68
N THR A 114 18.62 -10.56 6.99
CA THR A 114 17.65 -10.32 8.07
C THR A 114 18.02 -9.08 8.87
N LEU A 115 17.02 -8.29 9.29
CA LEU A 115 17.26 -7.12 10.13
C LEU A 115 17.32 -7.54 11.60
N TYR A 116 18.46 -7.33 12.24
CA TYR A 116 18.66 -7.46 13.68
C TYR A 116 18.73 -6.09 14.31
N VAL A 117 18.03 -5.90 15.42
CA VAL A 117 18.08 -4.64 16.17
C VAL A 117 18.03 -4.90 17.67
N PRO A 118 18.70 -4.07 18.48
CA PRO A 118 18.57 -4.15 19.93
C PRO A 118 17.25 -3.55 20.41
N VAL A 119 16.63 -4.18 21.41
CA VAL A 119 15.46 -3.64 22.11
C VAL A 119 15.79 -2.30 22.79
N HIS A 120 14.80 -1.43 22.96
CA HIS A 120 14.89 -0.11 23.61
C HIS A 120 15.95 0.85 23.07
N THR A 121 16.44 0.59 21.86
CA THR A 121 17.43 1.44 21.20
C THR A 121 16.80 2.17 20.02
N PRO A 122 17.00 3.49 19.88
CA PRO A 122 16.58 4.20 18.67
C PRO A 122 17.34 3.69 17.45
N VAL A 123 16.62 3.25 16.43
CA VAL A 123 17.16 2.77 15.15
C VAL A 123 16.68 3.70 14.04
N LYS A 124 17.63 4.18 13.24
CA LYS A 124 17.40 4.88 11.97
C LYS A 124 17.71 3.93 10.82
N LEU A 125 16.70 3.55 10.07
CA LEU A 125 16.87 2.85 8.80
C LEU A 125 17.05 3.88 7.70
N GLU A 126 18.10 3.78 6.91
CA GLU A 126 18.30 4.60 5.70
C GLU A 126 17.90 3.77 4.49
N LEU A 127 16.82 4.16 3.82
CA LEU A 127 16.22 3.38 2.75
C LEU A 127 16.70 3.87 1.38
N SER A 128 17.04 2.93 0.53
CA SER A 128 17.29 3.12 -0.89
C SER A 128 16.87 1.89 -1.69
N SER A 129 16.74 2.05 -3.00
CA SER A 129 16.52 0.93 -3.91
C SER A 129 17.57 0.91 -5.03
N LEU A 130 17.89 -0.29 -5.52
CA LEU A 130 18.80 -0.51 -6.66
C LEU A 130 18.07 -0.52 -8.00
N ASP A 131 16.75 -0.76 -8.02
CA ASP A 131 16.00 -1.00 -9.25
C ASP A 131 14.71 -0.16 -9.36
N VAL A 132 13.62 -0.60 -8.73
CA VAL A 132 12.30 0.05 -8.76
C VAL A 132 11.92 0.55 -7.38
N VAL A 133 10.78 1.22 -7.25
CA VAL A 133 10.27 1.60 -5.94
C VAL A 133 9.83 0.35 -5.18
N HIS A 134 10.27 0.25 -3.92
CA HIS A 134 9.74 -0.69 -2.93
C HIS A 134 9.21 0.12 -1.74
N SER A 135 8.52 -0.52 -0.80
CA SER A 135 8.13 0.14 0.46
C SER A 135 8.38 -0.79 1.61
N PHE A 136 9.26 -0.39 2.52
CA PHE A 136 9.63 -1.19 3.67
C PHE A 136 8.59 -1.00 4.76
N TYR A 137 7.84 -2.06 5.08
CA TYR A 137 6.74 -2.00 6.03
C TYR A 137 6.95 -2.99 7.17
N ILE A 138 6.86 -2.51 8.42
CA ILE A 138 6.76 -3.37 9.61
C ILE A 138 5.39 -3.13 10.24
N PRO A 139 4.38 -3.97 9.94
CA PRO A 139 3.01 -3.75 10.39
C PRO A 139 2.88 -3.59 11.91
N SER A 140 3.59 -4.43 12.67
CA SER A 140 3.55 -4.40 14.14
C SER A 140 4.10 -3.09 14.73
N PHE A 141 4.99 -2.41 14.01
CA PHE A 141 5.58 -1.15 14.46
C PHE A 141 4.83 0.07 13.93
N ARG A 142 3.86 -0.11 13.01
CA ARG A 142 3.11 0.96 12.35
C ARG A 142 3.98 1.96 11.60
N ILE A 143 5.10 1.49 11.05
CA ILE A 143 6.04 2.31 10.28
C ILE A 143 6.19 1.78 8.86
N LYS A 144 6.16 2.68 7.88
CA LYS A 144 6.30 2.40 6.46
C LYS A 144 7.01 3.56 5.78
N GLU A 145 7.97 3.28 4.91
CA GLU A 145 8.61 4.29 4.05
C GLU A 145 9.04 3.66 2.73
N ASP A 146 8.99 4.46 1.68
CA ASP A 146 9.32 4.01 0.35
C ASP A 146 10.84 4.04 0.12
N ALA A 147 11.36 2.94 -0.40
CA ALA A 147 12.72 2.82 -0.89
C ALA A 147 12.72 3.17 -2.38
N VAL A 148 13.15 4.39 -2.69
CA VAL A 148 13.08 4.95 -4.04
C VAL A 148 14.48 4.98 -4.68
N PRO A 149 14.66 4.50 -5.92
CA PRO A 149 15.94 4.58 -6.62
C PRO A 149 16.44 6.03 -6.73
N GLY A 150 17.70 6.27 -6.36
CA GLY A 150 18.33 7.60 -6.41
C GLY A 150 17.90 8.60 -5.32
N LYS A 151 16.96 8.23 -4.43
CA LYS A 151 16.56 9.06 -3.28
C LYS A 151 16.95 8.35 -1.98
N LYS A 152 17.49 9.11 -1.03
CA LYS A 152 17.70 8.62 0.34
C LYS A 152 16.50 9.02 1.18
N ASP A 153 15.80 8.03 1.72
CA ASP A 153 14.76 8.24 2.73
C ASP A 153 15.14 7.55 4.03
N TYR A 154 14.33 7.73 5.08
CA TYR A 154 14.59 7.09 6.35
C TYR A 154 13.34 6.78 7.15
N LEU A 155 13.43 5.70 7.93
CA LEU A 155 12.52 5.38 9.03
C LEU A 155 13.27 5.50 10.34
N VAL A 156 12.56 5.90 11.39
CA VAL A 156 13.06 5.83 12.76
C VAL A 156 12.08 5.02 13.58
N PHE A 157 12.57 4.19 14.49
CA PHE A 157 11.75 3.55 15.51
C PHE A 157 12.57 3.17 16.73
N THR A 158 11.89 2.88 17.84
CA THR A 158 12.44 2.19 19.00
C THR A 158 11.55 0.99 19.29
N ALA A 159 12.13 -0.22 19.24
CA ALA A 159 11.40 -1.44 19.55
C ALA A 159 11.28 -1.61 21.07
N ASN A 160 10.08 -1.91 21.57
CA ASN A 160 9.83 -2.01 23.00
C ASN A 160 9.90 -3.44 23.54
N ASN A 161 9.75 -4.44 22.68
CA ASN A 161 9.74 -5.84 23.09
C ASN A 161 10.63 -6.65 22.14
N THR A 162 11.39 -7.59 22.71
CA THR A 162 12.11 -8.60 21.92
C THR A 162 11.14 -9.50 21.15
N GLY A 163 11.62 -10.11 20.07
CA GLY A 163 10.82 -11.02 19.25
C GLY A 163 11.07 -10.88 17.76
N VAL A 164 10.34 -11.66 16.98
CA VAL A 164 10.37 -11.66 15.52
C VAL A 164 9.14 -10.94 15.00
N TYR A 165 9.33 -9.93 14.15
CA TYR A 165 8.25 -9.19 13.52
C TYR A 165 8.39 -9.23 12.01
N GLN A 166 7.25 -9.38 11.33
CA GLN A 166 7.19 -9.47 9.88
C GLN A 166 7.59 -8.14 9.23
N VAL A 167 8.33 -8.23 8.13
CA VAL A 167 8.57 -7.16 7.17
C VAL A 167 7.91 -7.55 5.85
N GLU A 168 7.27 -6.57 5.21
CA GLU A 168 6.56 -6.73 3.94
C GLU A 168 7.01 -5.64 2.96
N CYS A 169 6.98 -5.95 1.67
CA CYS A 169 7.02 -4.93 0.62
C CYS A 169 5.61 -4.38 0.40
N ALA A 170 5.42 -3.07 0.59
CA ALA A 170 4.12 -2.41 0.53
C ALA A 170 3.96 -1.45 -0.68
N GLU A 171 4.82 -1.57 -1.69
CA GLU A 171 4.70 -0.89 -2.98
C GLU A 171 4.93 -1.90 -4.10
N TYR A 172 4.06 -1.90 -5.12
CA TYR A 172 4.11 -2.92 -6.16
C TYR A 172 5.42 -2.85 -6.94
N CYS A 173 6.26 -3.88 -6.79
CA CYS A 173 7.61 -3.94 -7.34
C CYS A 173 7.82 -5.08 -8.36
N GLY A 174 6.74 -5.56 -8.98
CA GLY A 174 6.78 -6.59 -10.03
C GLY A 174 6.28 -7.97 -9.59
N MET A 175 6.59 -9.00 -10.40
CA MET A 175 5.96 -10.32 -10.35
C MET A 175 6.03 -11.03 -8.99
N ASN A 176 7.16 -10.93 -8.26
CA ASN A 176 7.27 -11.54 -6.93
C ASN A 176 7.09 -10.55 -5.78
N HIS A 177 6.40 -9.42 -6.01
CA HIS A 177 6.10 -8.42 -4.98
C HIS A 177 5.51 -9.05 -3.71
N ALA A 178 4.51 -9.93 -3.86
CA ALA A 178 3.85 -10.60 -2.73
C ALA A 178 4.75 -11.57 -1.95
N TYR A 179 5.88 -12.00 -2.54
CA TYR A 179 6.83 -12.94 -1.92
C TYR A 179 8.06 -12.22 -1.36
N MET A 180 8.14 -10.89 -1.47
CA MET A 180 9.21 -10.07 -0.93
C MET A 180 9.04 -9.85 0.58
N LEU A 181 9.03 -10.96 1.32
CA LEU A 181 8.88 -11.00 2.77
C LEU A 181 10.24 -10.98 3.45
N ASN A 182 10.30 -10.42 4.65
CA ASN A 182 11.48 -10.48 5.50
C ASN A 182 11.05 -10.43 6.98
N LYS A 183 11.99 -10.34 7.90
CA LYS A 183 11.73 -10.20 9.33
C LYS A 183 12.69 -9.20 9.96
N VAL A 184 12.21 -8.52 10.99
CA VAL A 184 13.04 -7.84 11.98
C VAL A 184 13.05 -8.66 13.25
N ILE A 185 14.24 -8.98 13.74
CA ILE A 185 14.43 -9.71 14.98
C ILE A 185 15.01 -8.74 16.00
N VAL A 186 14.19 -8.47 17.02
CA VAL A 186 14.54 -7.61 18.14
C VAL A 186 15.12 -8.48 19.25
N ILE A 187 16.38 -8.25 19.60
CA ILE A 187 17.13 -9.03 20.58
C ILE A 187 17.65 -8.15 21.73
N PRO A 188 18.08 -8.75 22.85
CA PRO A 188 18.80 -8.03 23.90
C PRO A 188 20.04 -7.29 23.37
N GLN A 189 20.38 -6.18 24.02
CA GLN A 189 21.48 -5.31 23.56
C GLN A 189 22.85 -6.01 23.61
N GLU A 190 23.07 -6.87 24.59
CA GLU A 190 24.28 -7.69 24.74
C GLU A 190 24.43 -8.71 23.60
N ASP A 191 23.35 -9.42 23.25
CA ASP A 191 23.35 -10.37 22.14
C ASP A 191 23.58 -9.67 20.80
N PHE A 192 22.98 -8.49 20.61
CA PHE A 192 23.22 -7.68 19.44
C PHE A 192 24.67 -7.22 19.34
N ALA A 193 25.26 -6.75 20.45
CA ALA A 193 26.65 -6.31 20.48
C ALA A 193 27.62 -7.47 20.19
N GLY A 194 27.38 -8.66 20.76
CA GLY A 194 28.15 -9.87 20.47
C GLY A 194 28.07 -10.24 18.99
N TRP A 195 26.85 -10.36 18.46
CA TRP A 195 26.63 -10.69 17.05
C TRP A 195 27.23 -9.66 16.09
N LEU A 196 27.17 -8.37 16.40
CA LEU A 196 27.71 -7.34 15.52
C LEU A 196 29.24 -7.44 15.43
N ASN A 197 29.91 -7.81 16.52
CA ASN A 197 31.37 -7.88 16.61
C ASN A 197 31.95 -9.23 16.14
N GLU A 198 31.13 -10.27 16.08
CA GLU A 198 31.54 -11.59 15.62
C GLU A 198 31.29 -11.79 14.11
N ASN A 199 32.11 -12.63 13.49
CA ASN A 199 31.84 -13.18 12.16
C ASN A 199 30.77 -14.30 12.20
N SER A 200 29.99 -14.40 13.27
CA SER A 200 28.89 -15.35 13.37
C SER A 200 27.79 -14.97 12.38
N ASN A 201 27.28 -15.99 11.70
CA ASN A 201 26.20 -15.82 10.74
C ASN A 201 24.90 -15.44 11.47
N GLU A 202 24.61 -15.93 12.67
CA GLU A 202 23.35 -15.68 13.38
C GLU A 202 23.56 -15.29 14.85
N PRO A 203 22.75 -14.38 15.44
CA PRO A 203 22.84 -14.06 16.87
C PRO A 203 22.42 -15.24 17.75
N SER A 204 23.08 -15.40 18.91
CA SER A 204 22.82 -16.49 19.86
C SER A 204 21.38 -16.50 20.41
N ALA A 205 20.74 -15.34 20.58
CA ALA A 205 19.34 -15.27 20.99
C ALA A 205 18.35 -15.55 19.85
N ALA A 206 18.74 -15.31 18.59
CA ALA A 206 17.88 -15.55 17.43
C ALA A 206 17.78 -17.03 17.08
N SER A 207 18.84 -17.81 17.33
CA SER A 207 18.84 -19.27 17.12
C SER A 207 17.84 -20.01 18.01
N ASN A 208 17.56 -19.48 19.20
CA ASN A 208 16.57 -20.03 20.14
C ASN A 208 15.13 -19.60 19.83
N ALA A 209 14.93 -18.59 18.98
CA ALA A 209 13.63 -18.02 18.64
C ALA A 209 13.01 -18.61 17.36
N HIS A 210 13.55 -19.70 16.83
CA HIS A 210 13.06 -20.41 15.64
C HIS A 210 11.76 -21.20 15.90
N GLY A 211 10.82 -20.59 16.64
CA GLY A 211 9.42 -21.00 16.77
C GLY A 211 8.58 -20.18 15.80
N GLY A 212 8.04 -20.87 14.80
CA GLY A 212 7.39 -20.34 13.59
C GLY A 212 6.57 -19.06 13.73
N VAL A 213 6.76 -18.18 12.74
CA VAL A 213 5.79 -17.15 12.36
C VAL A 213 4.45 -17.86 12.03
N PRO A 214 3.31 -17.49 12.65
CA PRO A 214 2.02 -17.95 12.19
C PRO A 214 1.77 -17.41 10.78
N GLY A 215 1.94 -18.25 9.76
CA GLY A 215 1.66 -17.91 8.36
C GLY A 215 2.87 -17.76 7.43
N ALA A 216 4.09 -18.13 7.84
CA ALA A 216 5.20 -18.21 6.88
C ALA A 216 4.94 -19.33 5.86
N VAL A 217 4.85 -18.97 4.59
CA VAL A 217 4.99 -19.91 3.47
C VAL A 217 6.41 -20.51 3.58
N PRO A 218 6.57 -21.85 3.51
CA PRO A 218 7.85 -22.48 3.73
C PRO A 218 8.91 -21.98 2.76
N GLU A 219 10.13 -21.86 3.28
CA GLU A 219 11.38 -21.46 2.63
C GLU A 219 11.83 -22.48 1.57
N ASN A 220 11.01 -22.69 0.54
CA ASN A 220 11.31 -23.52 -0.62
C ASN A 220 10.76 -22.84 -1.86
N VAL A 221 11.37 -21.70 -2.23
CA VAL A 221 11.32 -21.21 -3.60
C VAL A 221 12.61 -21.68 -4.28
N PRO A 222 12.56 -22.62 -5.24
CA PRO A 222 13.73 -23.02 -6.00
C PRO A 222 14.19 -21.83 -6.83
N GLN A 223 15.34 -21.26 -6.47
CA GLN A 223 16.02 -20.26 -7.27
C GLN A 223 16.57 -20.98 -8.51
N LYS A 224 15.82 -20.94 -9.63
CA LYS A 224 16.29 -21.50 -10.90
C LYS A 224 17.39 -20.60 -11.46
N ASP A 225 18.62 -21.10 -11.39
CA ASP A 225 19.78 -20.52 -12.04
C ASP A 225 19.60 -20.57 -13.57
N GLY A 226 19.63 -19.40 -14.20
CA GLY A 226 19.51 -19.26 -15.64
C GLY A 226 20.84 -19.53 -16.32
N THR A 227 21.13 -20.78 -16.67
CA THR A 227 22.17 -21.08 -17.66
C THR A 227 21.82 -22.36 -18.42
N GLN A 228 21.34 -22.23 -19.65
CA GLN A 228 21.40 -23.33 -20.62
C GLN A 228 21.78 -22.77 -22.00
N ASN A 229 23.03 -23.04 -22.39
CA ASN A 229 23.49 -23.01 -23.77
C ASN A 229 23.22 -24.37 -24.42
N GLU A 230 22.64 -24.30 -25.62
CA GLU A 230 22.78 -25.13 -26.83
C GLU A 230 22.97 -26.67 -26.76
N THR A 231 22.09 -27.41 -27.46
CA THR A 231 22.37 -28.21 -28.67
C THR A 231 21.54 -29.52 -28.76
N GLY A 232 20.92 -29.76 -29.92
CA GLY A 232 20.99 -31.08 -30.57
C GLY A 232 19.78 -32.04 -30.54
N SER A 233 19.15 -32.16 -31.72
CA SER A 233 18.71 -33.42 -32.37
C SER A 233 17.36 -34.08 -32.04
N SER A 234 16.44 -33.92 -33.00
CA SER A 234 15.55 -34.91 -33.64
C SER A 234 15.30 -36.29 -33.00
N GLN A 235 14.02 -36.65 -32.87
CA GLN A 235 13.43 -37.86 -33.51
C GLN A 235 11.89 -37.89 -33.45
N GLN A 236 11.33 -38.49 -34.49
CA GLN A 236 9.94 -38.56 -34.94
C GLN A 236 9.36 -39.94 -34.58
N SER A 237 8.07 -40.08 -34.22
CA SER A 237 7.17 -41.17 -34.66
C SER A 237 5.75 -41.13 -34.04
N GLY A 238 4.73 -41.31 -34.91
CA GLY A 238 3.39 -41.87 -34.64
C GLY A 238 2.36 -40.92 -33.98
N GLY A 239 1.22 -40.52 -34.56
CA GLY A 239 0.43 -41.05 -35.68
C GLY A 239 -0.89 -41.64 -35.18
N GLN A 240 -1.99 -40.86 -35.16
CA GLN A 240 -3.37 -41.35 -35.36
C GLN A 240 -4.32 -40.19 -35.67
N GLN A 241 -4.95 -40.27 -36.85
CA GLN A 241 -6.00 -39.41 -37.39
C GLN A 241 -7.39 -39.96 -37.07
N GLN A 242 -8.37 -39.06 -36.88
CA GLN A 242 -9.80 -39.16 -37.25
C GLN A 242 -10.44 -37.83 -36.82
N GLY A 243 -11.24 -37.08 -37.58
CA GLY A 243 -11.77 -37.18 -38.93
C GLY A 243 -12.27 -35.78 -39.34
N ASN A 244 -12.27 -35.53 -40.66
CA ASN A 244 -12.51 -34.24 -41.31
C ASN A 244 -14.00 -34.10 -41.67
N THR A 245 -14.57 -32.89 -41.58
CA THR A 245 -15.64 -32.44 -42.50
C THR A 245 -15.58 -30.92 -42.65
N GLN A 246 -14.97 -30.47 -43.74
CA GLN A 246 -15.11 -29.14 -44.33
C GLN A 246 -16.44 -29.04 -45.09
N GLN A 247 -17.03 -27.84 -45.15
CA GLN A 247 -17.43 -27.19 -46.42
C GLN A 247 -17.90 -25.74 -46.25
N GLN A 248 -17.25 -24.86 -47.02
CA GLN A 248 -17.71 -23.57 -47.58
C GLN A 248 -17.37 -23.67 -49.10
N PRO A 249 -17.72 -22.75 -50.03
CA PRO A 249 -18.48 -21.48 -49.97
C PRO A 249 -19.48 -21.28 -51.16
N GLY A 250 -20.14 -20.12 -51.27
CA GLY A 250 -20.88 -19.70 -52.47
C GLY A 250 -21.24 -18.21 -52.51
N GLN A 251 -20.75 -17.50 -53.54
CA GLN A 251 -20.96 -16.08 -53.89
C GLN A 251 -22.25 -15.85 -54.69
N GLN A 252 -22.87 -14.65 -54.63
CA GLN A 252 -22.99 -13.66 -55.75
C GLN A 252 -24.14 -12.62 -55.60
N LYS A 253 -23.72 -11.33 -55.69
CA LYS A 253 -24.18 -10.21 -56.57
C LYS A 253 -25.52 -9.45 -56.40
N SER A 254 -25.34 -8.11 -56.45
CA SER A 254 -26.10 -7.03 -57.14
C SER A 254 -27.43 -6.56 -56.50
N GLY A 255 -27.78 -5.27 -56.35
CA GLY A 255 -27.20 -3.98 -56.77
C GLY A 255 -28.27 -2.85 -56.68
N SER A 256 -27.81 -1.58 -56.77
CA SER A 256 -28.58 -0.32 -57.04
C SER A 256 -29.42 0.27 -55.88
N GLY A 257 -29.44 1.57 -55.55
CA GLY A 257 -28.88 2.80 -56.12
C GLY A 257 -29.67 4.03 -55.58
N ILE A 258 -29.14 5.25 -55.81
CA ILE A 258 -29.76 6.61 -55.72
C ILE A 258 -29.77 7.25 -54.30
N GLN A 259 -28.98 8.28 -53.92
CA GLN A 259 -28.60 9.61 -54.47
C GLN A 259 -29.64 10.72 -54.17
N GLY A 260 -29.22 11.79 -53.46
CA GLY A 260 -30.06 12.97 -53.23
C GLY A 260 -29.40 14.03 -52.35
N SER A 261 -28.83 15.04 -53.02
CA SER A 261 -28.16 16.23 -52.47
C SER A 261 -29.14 17.38 -52.19
N GLN A 262 -28.65 18.34 -51.38
CA GLN A 262 -28.82 19.81 -51.48
C GLN A 262 -29.97 20.58 -50.78
N ASP A 263 -29.48 21.52 -49.93
CA ASP A 263 -29.70 22.98 -49.87
C ASP A 263 -31.08 23.61 -49.55
N MET A 264 -31.10 24.43 -48.49
CA MET A 264 -31.36 25.90 -48.48
C MET A 264 -31.51 26.43 -47.03
N GLN A 265 -30.68 27.39 -46.58
CA GLN A 265 -30.93 28.86 -46.49
C GLN A 265 -32.09 29.26 -45.54
N GLN A 266 -32.09 30.30 -44.70
CA GLN A 266 -31.25 31.48 -44.44
C GLN A 266 -31.86 32.26 -43.22
N LYS A 267 -31.15 33.32 -42.77
CA LYS A 267 -31.53 34.47 -41.88
C LYS A 267 -31.13 34.32 -40.41
N GLY A 268 -30.49 35.29 -39.75
CA GLY A 268 -30.04 36.65 -40.12
C GLY A 268 -29.90 37.52 -38.87
N GLY A 269 -28.92 38.44 -38.85
CA GLY A 269 -28.74 39.58 -37.91
C GLY A 269 -28.19 39.20 -36.52
N GLY A 270 -27.18 39.84 -35.93
CA GLY A 270 -26.59 41.17 -36.10
C GLY A 270 -26.67 41.91 -34.75
N ALA A 271 -25.51 42.25 -34.15
CA ALA A 271 -25.23 43.41 -33.27
C ALA A 271 -24.29 43.11 -32.07
N ASN A 272 -23.03 43.55 -32.23
CA ASN A 272 -22.18 44.35 -31.33
C ASN A 272 -22.51 44.55 -29.82
N GLU A 273 -21.55 44.13 -29.00
CA GLU A 273 -20.76 44.90 -27.99
C GLU A 273 -21.37 45.35 -26.62
N PRO A 274 -20.55 45.78 -25.62
CA PRO A 274 -20.53 45.17 -24.29
C PRO A 274 -20.85 46.13 -23.13
N LYS A 275 -21.02 45.57 -21.91
CA LYS A 275 -20.64 46.17 -20.61
C LYS A 275 -20.70 45.11 -19.51
#